data_AF-A0A2T9K3W2-F1
#
_entry.id   AF-A0A2T9K3W2-F1
#
_cell.length_a   1.000
_cell.length_b   1.000
_cell.length_c   1.000
_cell.angle_alpha   90.00
_cell.angle_beta   90.00
_cell.angle_gamma   90.00
#
_symmetry.space_group_name_H-M   'P 1'
#
loop_
_entity.id
_entity.type
_entity.pdbx_description
1 polymer ?
#
loop_
_entity_poly.entity_id
_entity_poly.type
_entity_poly.pdbx_seq_one_letter_code
_entity_poly.pdbx_strand_id
1 'polypeptide(L)'
;MYVKMLTAMAGASFSHGHGDVVEVKADVGRAWIKAGLAEETKPSDVLEAEATRQAGVAKEAVKKLKVVEAEQITLRADFSAVSDRLEAAAAEVAEAKAENEALAAEVEALKADLAMAKEDRLTALEDLETVQATADRLAAQLAALTAAGEGQG
;
A
#
# COMPACT_ATOMS: atom_id res chain seq x y z
N MET A 1 24.40 -45.16 27.58
CA MET A 1 24.04 -45.39 29.01
C MET A 1 23.86 -44.03 29.66
N TYR A 2 23.02 -43.94 30.68
CA TYR A 2 22.86 -42.70 31.44
C TYR A 2 23.73 -42.74 32.69
N VAL A 3 24.43 -41.65 32.95
CA VAL A 3 25.18 -41.44 34.20
C VAL A 3 24.76 -40.13 34.83
N LYS A 4 24.73 -40.11 36.16
CA LYS A 4 24.46 -38.90 36.94
C LYS A 4 25.77 -38.34 37.43
N MET A 5 26.02 -37.08 37.12
CA MET A 5 27.29 -36.42 37.41
C MET A 5 27.42 -36.15 38.91
N LEU A 6 28.50 -36.65 39.53
CA LEU A 6 28.81 -36.38 40.95
C LEU A 6 29.66 -35.14 41.12
N THR A 7 30.25 -34.63 40.04
CA THR A 7 31.00 -33.38 40.00
C THR A 7 30.75 -32.68 38.67
N ALA A 8 30.86 -31.35 38.66
CA ALA A 8 30.81 -30.60 37.42
C ALA A 8 32.04 -30.92 36.56
N MET A 9 31.84 -31.15 35.27
CA MET A 9 32.91 -31.38 34.30
C MET A 9 32.67 -30.52 33.06
N ALA A 10 33.69 -29.77 32.65
CA ALA A 10 33.68 -29.01 31.40
C ALA A 10 34.91 -29.34 30.57
N GLY A 11 34.70 -29.56 29.29
CA GLY A 11 35.74 -29.69 28.27
C GLY A 11 35.51 -28.68 27.15
N ALA A 12 36.38 -28.70 26.14
CA ALA A 12 36.32 -27.78 25.00
C ALA A 12 35.00 -27.86 24.19
N SER A 13 34.27 -28.97 24.30
CA SER A 13 33.05 -29.23 23.51
C SER A 13 31.85 -29.69 24.34
N PHE A 14 31.98 -29.73 25.67
CA PHE A 14 30.90 -30.17 26.55
C PHE A 14 31.01 -29.52 27.92
N SER A 15 29.88 -29.35 28.60
CA SER A 15 29.84 -28.96 30.00
C SER A 15 28.67 -29.67 30.65
N HIS A 16 28.93 -30.29 31.79
CA HIS A 16 27.96 -31.02 32.60
C HIS A 16 28.08 -30.53 34.04
N GLY A 17 26.97 -30.09 34.62
CA GLY A 17 26.87 -29.69 36.02
C GLY A 17 26.84 -30.89 36.97
N HIS A 18 27.09 -30.62 38.24
CA HIS A 18 26.80 -31.59 39.30
C HIS A 18 25.31 -31.92 39.31
N GLY A 19 24.96 -33.20 39.36
CA GLY A 19 23.58 -33.69 39.34
C GLY A 19 22.99 -33.89 37.94
N ASP A 20 23.67 -33.46 36.88
CA ASP A 20 23.19 -33.66 35.51
C ASP A 20 23.09 -35.14 35.16
N VAL A 21 22.00 -35.53 34.52
CA VAL A 21 21.84 -36.86 33.91
C VAL A 21 22.22 -36.75 32.43
N VAL A 22 23.26 -37.46 32.03
CA VAL A 22 23.85 -37.35 30.70
C VAL A 22 23.90 -38.69 30.00
N GLU A 23 23.54 -38.68 28.71
CA GLU A 23 23.70 -39.85 27.86
C GLU A 23 25.12 -39.92 27.33
N VAL A 24 25.82 -41.01 27.65
CA VAL A 24 27.20 -41.24 27.21
C VAL A 24 27.36 -42.63 26.63
N LYS A 25 28.41 -42.80 25.81
CA LYS A 25 28.85 -44.13 25.37
C LYS A 25 29.19 -44.98 26.59
N ALA A 26 28.90 -46.28 26.51
CA ALA A 26 28.94 -47.15 27.68
C ALA A 26 30.34 -47.34 28.28
N ASP A 27 31.37 -47.34 27.42
CA ASP A 27 32.79 -47.34 27.82
C ASP A 27 33.18 -46.06 28.57
N VAL A 28 32.75 -44.90 28.07
CA VAL A 28 32.99 -43.59 28.71
C VAL A 28 32.28 -43.50 30.06
N GLY A 29 31.00 -43.88 30.12
CA GLY A 29 30.23 -43.85 31.36
C GLY A 29 30.83 -44.76 32.44
N ARG A 30 31.23 -45.98 32.09
CA ARG A 30 31.96 -46.88 33.01
C ARG A 30 33.28 -46.29 33.49
N ALA A 31 34.04 -45.62 32.62
CA ALA A 31 35.29 -44.96 33.00
C ALA A 31 35.05 -43.82 34.00
N TRP A 32 34.02 -43.00 33.78
CA TRP A 32 33.65 -41.91 34.69
C TRP A 32 33.15 -42.42 36.04
N ILE A 33 32.36 -43.49 36.06
CA ILE A 33 31.94 -44.15 37.30
C ILE A 33 33.14 -44.69 38.07
N LYS A 34 34.06 -45.40 37.39
CA LYS A 34 35.28 -45.93 38.03
C LYS A 34 36.18 -44.82 38.58
N ALA A 35 36.20 -43.67 37.93
CA ALA A 35 36.94 -42.48 38.37
C ALA A 35 36.24 -41.70 39.50
N GLY A 36 35.04 -42.11 39.93
CA GLY A 36 34.26 -41.41 40.95
C GLY A 36 33.65 -40.07 40.48
N LEU A 37 33.60 -39.85 39.16
CA LEU A 37 33.11 -38.61 38.56
C LEU A 37 31.60 -38.64 38.31
N ALA A 38 31.02 -39.83 38.21
CA ALA A 38 29.60 -40.06 37.97
C ALA A 38 29.12 -41.34 38.65
N GLU A 39 27.81 -41.53 38.73
CA GLU A 39 27.16 -42.77 39.18
C GLU A 39 26.19 -43.29 38.11
N GLU A 40 25.85 -44.59 38.18
CA GLU A 40 24.84 -45.17 37.31
C GLU A 40 23.47 -44.56 37.62
N THR A 41 22.81 -44.03 36.59
CA THR A 41 21.52 -43.36 36.76
C THR A 41 20.39 -44.37 36.87
N LYS A 42 19.46 -44.14 37.80
CA LYS A 42 18.20 -44.90 37.86
C LYS A 42 17.27 -44.48 36.71
N PRO A 43 16.47 -45.39 36.14
CA PRO A 43 15.49 -45.04 35.11
C PRO A 43 14.55 -43.88 35.51
N SER A 44 14.20 -43.75 36.79
CA SER A 44 13.40 -42.63 37.33
C SER A 44 14.05 -41.27 37.10
N ASP A 45 15.36 -41.17 37.35
CA ASP A 45 16.09 -39.91 37.30
C ASP A 45 16.29 -39.45 35.85
N VAL A 46 16.38 -40.41 34.90
CA VAL A 46 16.37 -40.13 33.46
C VAL A 46 15.01 -39.54 33.04
N LEU A 47 13.91 -40.12 33.51
CA LEU A 47 12.57 -39.63 33.20
C LEU A 47 12.33 -38.23 33.78
N GLU A 48 12.77 -37.96 35.01
CA GLU A 48 12.65 -36.63 35.63
C GLU A 48 13.48 -35.56 34.90
N ALA A 49 14.72 -35.89 34.52
CA ALA A 49 15.57 -34.98 33.76
C ALA A 49 14.97 -34.65 32.38
N GLU A 50 14.46 -35.66 31.68
CA GLU A 50 13.82 -35.47 30.37
C GLU A 50 12.49 -34.71 30.50
N ALA A 51 11.68 -34.98 31.52
CA ALA A 51 10.45 -34.23 31.78
C ALA A 51 10.75 -32.75 32.05
N THR A 52 11.82 -32.45 32.79
CA THR A 52 12.26 -31.07 33.06
C THR A 52 12.74 -30.38 31.78
N ARG A 53 13.51 -31.08 30.94
CA ARG A 53 13.95 -30.56 29.64
C ARG A 53 12.75 -30.27 28.73
N GLN A 54 11.81 -31.20 28.63
CA GLN A 54 10.62 -31.04 27.81
C GLN A 54 9.73 -29.90 28.32
N ALA A 55 9.58 -29.75 29.64
CA ALA A 55 8.88 -28.61 30.23
C ALA A 55 9.53 -27.26 29.85
N GLY A 56 10.87 -27.20 29.81
CA GLY A 56 11.61 -26.03 29.35
C GLY A 56 11.36 -25.70 27.88
N VAL A 57 11.44 -26.71 27.01
CA VAL A 57 11.15 -26.57 25.56
C VAL A 57 9.69 -26.12 25.34
N ALA A 58 8.74 -26.74 26.03
CA ALA A 58 7.33 -26.39 25.94
C ALA A 58 7.08 -24.94 26.39
N LYS A 59 7.70 -24.50 27.49
CA LYS A 59 7.58 -23.13 27.98
C LYS A 59 8.10 -22.10 26.97
N GLU A 60 9.22 -22.38 26.33
CA GLU A 60 9.78 -21.47 25.31
C GLU A 60 8.94 -21.47 24.02
N ALA A 61 8.43 -22.64 23.61
CA ALA A 61 7.50 -22.73 22.48
C ALA A 61 6.23 -21.93 22.73
N VAL A 62 5.64 -22.03 23.93
CA VAL A 62 4.46 -21.22 24.32
C VAL A 62 4.77 -19.73 24.31
N LYS A 63 5.95 -19.32 24.76
CA LYS A 63 6.36 -17.91 24.71
C LYS A 63 6.43 -17.39 23.28
N LYS A 64 7.04 -18.14 22.36
CA LYS A 64 7.11 -17.79 20.94
C LYS A 64 5.75 -17.77 20.28
N LEU A 65 4.89 -18.73 20.61
CA LEU A 65 3.51 -18.78 20.10
C LEU A 65 2.75 -17.50 20.44
N LYS A 66 2.83 -17.04 21.69
CA LYS A 66 2.18 -15.79 22.12
C LYS A 66 2.67 -14.55 21.36
N VAL A 67 3.95 -14.51 21.01
CA VAL A 67 4.51 -13.42 20.19
C VAL A 67 3.91 -13.47 18.79
N VAL A 68 3.90 -14.65 18.16
CA VAL A 68 3.33 -14.83 16.81
C VAL A 68 1.83 -14.54 16.79
N GLU A 69 1.08 -14.93 17.82
CA GLU A 69 -0.35 -14.60 17.95
C GLU A 69 -0.57 -13.08 18.02
N ALA A 70 0.24 -12.37 18.79
CA ALA A 70 0.17 -10.91 18.87
C ALA A 70 0.51 -10.25 17.52
N GLU A 71 1.57 -10.70 16.85
CA GLU A 71 1.94 -10.22 15.50
C GLU A 71 0.83 -10.49 14.47
N GLN A 72 0.18 -11.66 14.55
CA GLN A 72 -0.94 -12.00 13.66
C GLN A 72 -2.14 -11.08 13.87
N ILE A 73 -2.45 -10.71 15.12
CA ILE A 73 -3.51 -9.74 15.43
C ILE A 73 -3.19 -8.38 14.81
N THR A 74 -1.95 -7.90 14.98
CA THR A 74 -1.51 -6.63 14.37
C THR A 74 -1.60 -6.68 12.85
N LEU A 75 -1.09 -7.74 12.21
CA LEU A 75 -1.16 -7.89 10.75
C LEU A 75 -2.59 -7.91 10.21
N ARG A 76 -3.54 -8.52 10.95
CA ARG A 76 -4.95 -8.50 10.57
C ARG A 76 -5.54 -7.09 10.64
N ALA A 77 -5.20 -6.33 11.67
CA ALA A 77 -5.65 -4.95 11.81
C ALA A 77 -5.09 -4.06 10.68
N ASP A 78 -3.78 -4.19 10.41
CA ASP A 78 -3.13 -3.46 9.31
C ASP A 78 -3.73 -3.80 7.95
N PHE A 79 -4.00 -5.09 7.70
CA PHE A 79 -4.65 -5.53 6.46
C PHE A 79 -6.05 -4.93 6.28
N SER A 80 -6.85 -4.90 7.35
CA SER A 80 -8.17 -4.25 7.33
C SER A 80 -8.05 -2.77 6.99
N ALA A 81 -7.13 -2.06 7.65
CA ALA A 81 -6.93 -0.62 7.40
C ALA A 81 -6.45 -0.34 5.97
N VAL A 82 -5.61 -1.20 5.39
CA VAL A 82 -5.19 -1.09 3.99
C VAL A 82 -6.36 -1.38 3.05
N SER A 83 -7.20 -2.36 3.36
CA SER A 83 -8.41 -2.67 2.57
C SER A 83 -9.37 -1.47 2.54
N ASP A 84 -9.66 -0.88 3.69
CA ASP A 84 -10.56 0.29 3.79
C ASP A 84 -10.03 1.49 2.99
N ARG A 85 -8.71 1.73 3.07
CA ARG A 85 -8.06 2.79 2.28
C ARG A 85 -8.11 2.53 0.79
N LEU A 86 -7.99 1.27 0.37
CA LEU A 86 -8.07 0.89 -1.04
C LEU A 86 -9.49 1.11 -1.59
N GLU A 87 -10.52 0.76 -0.81
CA GLU A 87 -11.91 1.02 -1.18
C GLU A 87 -12.21 2.52 -1.30
N ALA A 88 -11.73 3.33 -0.34
CA ALA A 88 -11.85 4.78 -0.41
C ALA A 88 -11.16 5.37 -1.65
N ALA A 89 -9.92 4.96 -1.92
CA ALA A 89 -9.19 5.41 -3.11
C ALA A 89 -9.87 4.98 -4.41
N ALA A 90 -10.48 3.79 -4.46
CA ALA A 90 -11.24 3.34 -5.61
C ALA A 90 -12.48 4.21 -5.87
N ALA A 91 -13.16 4.65 -4.80
CA ALA A 91 -14.29 5.58 -4.90
C ALA A 91 -13.84 6.96 -5.43
N GLU A 92 -12.76 7.52 -4.90
CA GLU A 92 -12.19 8.80 -5.37
C GLU A 92 -11.79 8.74 -6.86
N VAL A 93 -11.18 7.64 -7.31
CA VAL A 93 -10.83 7.44 -8.72
C VAL A 93 -12.09 7.38 -9.61
N ALA A 94 -13.15 6.75 -9.14
CA ALA A 94 -14.41 6.69 -9.88
C ALA A 94 -15.07 8.07 -10.01
N GLU A 95 -15.06 8.86 -8.94
CA GLU A 95 -15.57 10.24 -8.93
C GLU A 95 -14.75 11.13 -9.88
N ALA A 96 -13.42 11.11 -9.74
CA ALA A 96 -12.53 11.88 -10.62
C ALA A 96 -12.70 11.51 -12.10
N LYS A 97 -12.98 10.24 -12.40
CA LYS A 97 -13.27 9.80 -13.77
C LYS A 97 -14.59 10.39 -14.29
N ALA A 98 -15.64 10.36 -13.47
CA ALA A 98 -16.93 10.95 -13.84
C ALA A 98 -16.84 12.47 -14.06
N GLU A 99 -16.09 13.17 -13.20
CA GLU A 99 -15.82 14.61 -13.38
C GLU A 99 -15.07 14.89 -14.67
N ASN A 100 -14.06 14.07 -15.00
CA ASN A 100 -13.29 14.23 -16.24
C ASN A 100 -14.18 14.04 -17.49
N GLU A 101 -15.06 13.03 -17.47
CA GLU A 101 -16.03 12.81 -18.55
C GLU A 101 -17.01 13.99 -18.69
N ALA A 102 -17.48 14.57 -17.58
CA ALA A 102 -18.33 15.75 -17.59
C ALA A 102 -17.60 16.98 -18.17
N LEU A 103 -16.36 17.23 -17.74
CA LEU A 103 -15.54 18.33 -18.27
C LEU A 103 -15.23 18.14 -19.76
N ALA A 104 -14.98 16.91 -20.21
CA ALA A 104 -14.79 16.63 -21.63
C ALA A 104 -16.04 16.98 -22.46
N ALA A 105 -17.24 16.65 -21.95
CA ALA A 105 -18.48 17.03 -22.59
C ALA A 105 -18.69 18.56 -22.62
N GLU A 106 -18.36 19.26 -21.53
CA GLU A 106 -18.42 20.72 -21.46
C GLU A 106 -17.47 21.39 -22.47
N VAL A 107 -16.25 20.86 -22.60
CA VAL A 107 -15.29 21.35 -23.60
C VAL A 107 -15.81 21.20 -25.03
N GLU A 108 -16.44 20.07 -25.36
CA GLU A 108 -17.03 19.89 -26.69
C GLU A 108 -18.23 20.81 -26.92
N ALA A 109 -19.07 21.06 -25.91
CA ALA A 109 -20.16 22.02 -25.99
C ALA A 109 -19.62 23.45 -26.26
N LEU A 110 -18.60 23.88 -25.50
CA LEU A 110 -17.96 25.19 -25.69
C LEU A 110 -17.30 25.34 -27.07
N LYS A 111 -16.74 24.25 -27.63
CA LYS A 111 -16.22 24.27 -29.00
C LYS A 111 -17.33 24.48 -30.02
N ALA A 112 -18.48 23.85 -29.85
CA ALA A 112 -19.63 24.03 -30.72
C ALA A 112 -20.18 25.46 -30.63
N ASP A 113 -20.34 26.00 -29.42
CA ASP A 113 -20.77 27.38 -29.19
C ASP A 113 -19.81 28.39 -29.82
N LEU A 114 -18.49 28.15 -29.68
CA LEU A 114 -17.48 28.99 -30.32
C LEU A 114 -17.55 28.93 -31.86
N ALA A 115 -17.88 27.77 -32.43
CA ALA A 115 -18.06 27.63 -33.87
C ALA A 115 -19.29 28.43 -34.36
N MET A 116 -20.42 28.32 -33.67
CA MET A 116 -21.63 29.09 -33.99
C MET A 116 -21.37 30.60 -33.87
N ALA A 117 -20.73 31.04 -32.78
CA ALA A 117 -20.40 32.46 -32.59
C ALA A 117 -19.46 33.01 -33.69
N LYS A 118 -18.58 32.17 -34.25
CA LYS A 118 -17.73 32.57 -35.39
C LYS A 118 -18.54 32.74 -36.67
N GLU A 119 -19.52 31.86 -36.90
CA GLU A 119 -20.43 31.93 -38.05
C GLU A 119 -21.34 33.16 -37.95
N ASP A 120 -21.99 33.37 -36.80
CA ASP A 120 -22.81 34.56 -36.53
C ASP A 120 -22.03 35.86 -36.76
N ARG A 121 -20.76 35.89 -36.31
CA ARG A 121 -19.88 37.04 -36.54
C ARG A 121 -19.60 37.26 -38.04
N LEU A 122 -19.45 36.21 -38.82
CA LEU A 122 -19.19 36.32 -40.25
C LEU A 122 -20.43 36.88 -40.98
N THR A 123 -21.62 36.35 -40.67
CA THR A 123 -22.90 36.88 -41.16
C THR A 123 -23.06 38.37 -40.80
N ALA A 124 -22.77 38.74 -39.55
CA ALA A 124 -22.87 40.13 -39.12
C ALA A 124 -21.89 41.07 -39.86
N LEU A 125 -20.73 40.58 -40.28
CA LEU A 125 -19.78 41.34 -41.10
C LEU A 125 -20.31 41.52 -42.53
N GLU A 126 -20.91 40.50 -43.14
CA GLU A 126 -21.54 40.59 -44.46
C GLU A 126 -22.75 41.56 -44.46
N ASP A 127 -23.56 41.52 -43.40
CA ASP A 127 -24.65 42.47 -43.21
C ASP A 127 -24.12 43.91 -43.07
N LEU A 128 -23.02 44.10 -42.34
CA LEU A 128 -22.38 45.41 -42.19
C LEU A 128 -21.89 45.96 -43.53
N GLU A 129 -21.26 45.13 -44.37
CA GLU A 129 -20.84 45.52 -45.71
C GLU A 129 -22.04 45.93 -46.59
N THR A 130 -23.15 45.20 -46.51
CA THR A 130 -24.38 45.52 -47.24
C THR A 130 -24.99 46.84 -46.79
N VAL A 131 -25.02 47.10 -45.48
CA VAL A 131 -25.49 48.38 -44.92
C VAL A 131 -24.59 49.53 -45.36
N GLN A 132 -23.27 49.35 -45.34
CA GLN A 132 -22.31 50.36 -45.80
C GLN A 132 -22.54 50.71 -47.28
N ALA A 133 -22.64 49.70 -48.16
CA ALA A 133 -22.91 49.92 -49.58
C ALA A 133 -24.24 50.66 -49.82
N THR A 134 -25.26 50.36 -49.02
CA THR A 134 -26.56 51.05 -49.09
C THR A 134 -26.45 52.50 -48.63
N ALA A 135 -25.71 52.76 -47.54
CA ALA A 135 -25.46 54.11 -47.04
C ALA A 135 -24.71 54.97 -48.06
N ASP A 136 -23.67 54.42 -48.70
CA ASP A 136 -22.91 55.10 -49.75
C ASP A 136 -23.78 55.45 -50.95
N ARG A 137 -24.65 54.53 -51.38
CA ARG A 137 -25.62 54.78 -52.46
C ARG A 137 -26.58 55.91 -52.11
N LEU A 138 -27.15 55.91 -50.92
CA LEU A 138 -28.05 56.96 -50.46
C LEU A 138 -27.35 58.32 -50.37
N ALA A 139 -26.11 58.34 -49.87
CA ALA A 139 -25.28 59.55 -49.83
C ALA A 139 -25.04 60.12 -51.23
N ALA A 140 -24.73 59.27 -52.21
CA ALA A 140 -24.57 59.69 -53.61
C ALA A 140 -25.88 60.24 -54.21
N GLN A 141 -27.02 59.60 -53.93
CA GLN A 141 -28.34 60.08 -54.38
C GLN A 141 -28.69 61.45 -53.78
N LEU A 142 -28.41 61.64 -52.48
CA LEU A 142 -28.60 62.94 -51.81
C LEU A 142 -27.74 64.03 -52.45
N ALA A 143 -26.45 63.75 -52.71
CA ALA A 143 -25.55 64.70 -53.36
C ALA A 143 -26.01 65.09 -54.77
N ALA A 144 -26.56 64.14 -55.54
CA ALA A 144 -27.11 64.41 -56.86
C ALA A 144 -28.37 65.29 -56.80
N LEU A 145 -29.26 65.05 -55.82
CA LEU A 145 -30.47 65.86 -55.62
C LEU A 145 -30.14 67.28 -55.18
N THR A 146 -29.17 67.47 -54.28
CA THR A 146 -28.72 68.82 -53.88
C THR A 146 -28.14 69.59 -55.06
N ALA A 147 -27.29 68.95 -55.87
CA ALA A 147 -26.73 69.58 -57.07
C ALA A 147 -27.82 69.95 -58.12
N ALA A 148 -28.84 69.11 -58.29
CA ALA A 148 -29.95 69.40 -59.21
C ALA A 148 -30.84 70.57 -58.75
N GLY A 149 -31.01 70.74 -57.43
CA GLY A 149 -31.76 71.86 -56.86
C GLY A 149 -31.07 73.22 -56.99
N GLU A 150 -29.74 73.26 -56.92
CA GLU A 150 -28.95 74.49 -57.08
C GLU A 150 -28.91 75.00 -58.53
N GLY A 151 -29.14 74.14 -59.53
CA GLY A 151 -29.18 74.52 -60.94
C GLY A 151 -30.49 75.13 -61.44
N GLN A 152 -31.51 75.27 -60.59
CA GLN A 152 -32.85 75.77 -60.94
C GLN A 152 -33.23 77.12 -60.32
N GLY A 153 -32.32 77.78 -59.60
CA GLY A 153 -32.50 79.14 -59.05
C GLY A 153 -31.70 80.18 -59.80
#